data_AF-A0A9P4UB96-F1
#
_entry.id   AF-A0A9P4UB96-F1
#
_cell.length_a   1.000
_cell.length_b   1.000
_cell.length_c   1.000
_cell.angle_alpha   90.00
_cell.angle_beta   90.00
_cell.angle_gamma   90.00
#
_symmetry.space_group_name_H-M   'P 1'
#
loop_
_entity.id
_entity.type
_entity.pdbx_description
1 polymer ?
#
loop_
_entity_poly.entity_id
_entity_poly.type
_entity_poly.pdbx_seq_one_letter_code
_entity_poly.pdbx_strand_id
1 'polypeptide(L)'
;DTDAPKPSSTSDMALRSKAQVLMKAWRTSDKDDTKKAIEVRDSMAAPSVEEWSTLRLPYRVDDSPDLLSWEKPKEATDKERLNENMGMHYEAENLLFLAENLPQLRIPTLLAAWTLENSYNNPIFCHMTRYIDGVRLDGLEQFPSMSIKAQDIICAKVSAQIAYLRTFPREGWYYGRIRRQGWMQPPDSIMKNRSVHWTPTAPHNSFEEFTASIIGAYELREAQRDDESEWSPEFVGRRNKLASALKDWGPQEPKLTWLDPKFKNMVAVPIGGDAESATDWDVFLVDWEDFGWYPAWVQGLQFAGRCGAFTRTKDRYNPINAHREDEIYQMMLKDFDPGFDWERRKMLEGTRWRFY
;
A
#
# COMPACT_ATOMS: atom_id res chain seq x y z
N ASP A 1 3.60 -19.68 -25.70
CA ASP A 1 2.16 -19.73 -26.02
C ASP A 1 1.57 -21.07 -25.64
N THR A 2 1.24 -21.22 -24.37
CA THR A 2 0.36 -22.27 -23.86
C THR A 2 -0.97 -21.60 -23.56
N ASP A 3 -2.02 -21.97 -24.29
CA ASP A 3 -3.39 -21.50 -24.06
C ASP A 3 -3.80 -21.85 -22.62
N ALA A 4 -3.63 -20.87 -21.73
CA ALA A 4 -4.13 -20.98 -20.38
C ALA A 4 -5.66 -21.11 -20.48
N PRO A 5 -6.28 -22.13 -19.85
CA PRO A 5 -7.72 -22.31 -19.92
C PRO A 5 -8.41 -21.04 -19.45
N LYS A 6 -9.30 -20.49 -20.29
CA LYS A 6 -10.14 -19.34 -19.92
C LYS A 6 -10.91 -19.71 -18.65
N PRO A 7 -10.71 -19.02 -17.51
CA PRO A 7 -11.45 -19.31 -16.30
C PRO A 7 -12.95 -19.13 -16.58
N SER A 8 -13.74 -20.13 -16.19
CA SER A 8 -15.17 -20.14 -16.47
C SER A 8 -15.82 -18.94 -15.78
N SER A 9 -16.52 -18.14 -16.57
CA SER A 9 -17.60 -17.19 -16.20
C SER A 9 -17.83 -17.09 -14.70
N THR A 10 -17.38 -15.98 -14.11
CA THR A 10 -17.67 -15.51 -12.75
C THR A 10 -18.98 -16.08 -12.23
N SER A 11 -18.91 -17.12 -11.40
CA SER A 11 -20.08 -17.51 -10.61
C SER A 11 -20.49 -16.27 -9.84
N ASP A 12 -21.74 -15.83 -9.98
CA ASP A 12 -22.29 -14.77 -9.14
C ASP A 12 -21.85 -15.06 -7.69
N MET A 13 -20.98 -14.20 -7.15
CA MET A 13 -20.50 -14.36 -5.78
C MET A 13 -21.70 -14.11 -4.87
N ALA A 14 -22.44 -15.17 -4.57
CA ALA A 14 -23.64 -15.11 -3.76
C ALA A 14 -23.32 -14.39 -2.45
N LEU A 15 -24.19 -13.47 -2.05
CA LEU A 15 -24.04 -12.75 -0.79
C LEU A 15 -24.16 -13.77 0.36
N ARG A 16 -23.08 -13.94 1.11
CA ARG A 16 -23.02 -14.78 2.31
C ARG A 16 -23.68 -14.05 3.47
N SER A 17 -24.37 -14.74 4.36
CA SER A 17 -24.82 -14.14 5.63
C SER A 17 -23.63 -13.66 6.49
N LYS A 18 -23.85 -12.71 7.40
CA LYS A 18 -22.82 -12.26 8.36
C LYS A 18 -22.21 -13.43 9.13
N ALA A 19 -23.06 -14.33 9.65
CA ALA A 19 -22.63 -15.53 10.35
C ALA A 19 -21.71 -16.42 9.48
N GLN A 20 -22.03 -16.64 8.20
CA GLN A 20 -21.16 -17.39 7.29
C GLN A 20 -19.83 -16.68 7.02
N VAL A 21 -19.83 -15.34 6.92
CA VAL A 21 -18.61 -14.55 6.73
C VAL A 21 -17.70 -14.68 7.96
N LEU A 22 -18.23 -14.47 9.16
CA LEU A 22 -17.50 -14.59 10.42
C LEU A 22 -17.01 -16.03 10.66
N MET A 23 -17.87 -17.04 10.45
CA MET A 23 -17.49 -18.45 10.61
C MET A 23 -16.34 -18.83 9.68
N LYS A 24 -16.34 -18.33 8.43
CA LYS A 24 -15.24 -18.61 7.49
C LYS A 24 -13.93 -17.95 7.92
N ALA A 25 -13.96 -16.74 8.46
CA ALA A 25 -12.77 -15.99 8.83
C ALA A 25 -12.22 -16.40 10.21
N TRP A 26 -13.09 -16.40 11.22
CA TRP A 26 -12.76 -16.50 12.64
C TRP A 26 -13.17 -17.82 13.29
N ARG A 27 -13.84 -18.72 12.54
CA ARG A 27 -14.41 -19.98 13.07
C ARG A 27 -15.45 -19.77 14.18
N THR A 28 -16.05 -18.60 14.24
CA THR A 28 -17.19 -18.26 15.12
C THR A 28 -18.16 -17.35 14.36
N SER A 29 -19.45 -17.41 14.68
CA SER A 29 -20.46 -16.45 14.21
C SER A 29 -20.70 -15.33 15.21
N ASP A 30 -20.13 -15.44 16.42
CA ASP A 30 -20.25 -14.46 17.48
C ASP A 30 -19.22 -13.33 17.28
N LYS A 31 -19.71 -12.09 17.36
CA LYS A 31 -18.91 -10.88 17.13
C LYS A 31 -17.95 -10.59 18.28
N ASP A 32 -18.32 -10.89 19.51
CA ASP A 32 -17.46 -10.67 20.67
C ASP A 32 -16.35 -11.72 20.73
N ASP A 33 -16.64 -12.96 20.35
CA ASP A 33 -15.59 -13.97 20.17
C ASP A 33 -14.64 -13.62 19.02
N THR A 34 -15.15 -12.99 17.97
CA THR A 34 -14.33 -12.41 16.90
C THR A 34 -13.38 -11.32 17.44
N LYS A 35 -13.85 -10.43 18.34
CA LYS A 35 -13.00 -9.40 18.96
C LYS A 35 -11.90 -10.03 19.83
N LYS A 36 -12.25 -11.01 20.66
CA LYS A 36 -11.26 -11.75 21.47
C LYS A 36 -10.24 -12.45 20.59
N ALA A 37 -10.66 -13.04 19.46
CA ALA A 37 -9.75 -13.70 18.53
C ALA A 37 -8.77 -12.70 17.86
N ILE A 38 -9.19 -11.46 17.62
CA ILE A 38 -8.31 -10.36 17.16
C ILE A 38 -7.27 -10.05 18.24
N GLU A 39 -7.69 -9.86 19.49
CA GLU A 39 -6.78 -9.57 20.61
C GLU A 39 -5.77 -10.69 20.84
N VAL A 40 -6.21 -11.95 20.74
CA VAL A 40 -5.30 -13.11 20.80
C VAL A 40 -4.31 -13.07 19.65
N ARG A 41 -4.75 -12.88 18.40
CA ARG A 41 -3.85 -12.80 17.25
C ARG A 41 -2.84 -11.66 17.41
N ASP A 42 -3.29 -10.49 17.83
CA ASP A 42 -2.45 -9.29 17.96
C ASP A 42 -1.46 -9.40 19.13
N SER A 43 -1.68 -10.33 20.06
CA SER A 43 -0.72 -10.70 21.12
C SER A 43 0.14 -11.93 20.79
N MET A 44 -0.13 -12.64 19.69
CA MET A 44 0.74 -13.73 19.24
C MET A 44 2.03 -13.17 18.63
N ALA A 45 3.13 -13.87 18.88
CA ALA A 45 4.39 -13.60 18.19
C ALA A 45 4.19 -13.62 16.67
N ALA A 46 4.80 -12.66 15.99
CA ALA A 46 4.82 -12.64 14.53
C ALA A 46 5.49 -13.93 14.00
N PRO A 47 5.04 -14.44 12.84
CA PRO A 47 5.69 -15.58 12.20
C PRO A 47 7.15 -15.29 11.88
N SER A 48 7.95 -16.33 11.77
CA SER A 48 9.38 -16.17 11.47
C SER A 48 9.53 -15.51 10.10
N VAL A 49 10.60 -14.73 9.90
CA VAL A 49 10.80 -13.96 8.65
C VAL A 49 10.83 -14.89 7.44
N GLU A 50 11.38 -16.09 7.61
CA GLU A 50 11.50 -17.12 6.58
C GLU A 50 10.14 -17.65 6.09
N GLU A 51 9.06 -17.50 6.88
CA GLU A 51 7.72 -17.95 6.49
C GLU A 51 7.05 -17.00 5.48
N TRP A 52 7.50 -15.74 5.38
CA TRP A 52 6.84 -14.72 4.56
C TRP A 52 7.78 -13.81 3.76
N SER A 53 9.09 -13.94 3.93
CA SER A 53 10.12 -13.23 3.17
C SER A 53 11.17 -14.21 2.65
N THR A 54 11.81 -13.86 1.53
CA THR A 54 13.00 -14.57 1.04
C THR A 54 14.29 -13.81 1.40
N LEU A 55 14.18 -12.67 2.09
CA LEU A 55 15.32 -11.92 2.58
C LEU A 55 16.03 -12.71 3.68
N ARG A 56 17.33 -12.95 3.49
CA ARG A 56 18.18 -13.55 4.52
C ARG A 56 18.64 -12.47 5.48
N LEU A 57 18.41 -12.69 6.78
CA LEU A 57 18.79 -11.75 7.83
C LEU A 57 19.91 -12.32 8.72
N PRO A 58 20.81 -11.46 9.27
CA PRO A 58 20.92 -10.04 8.92
C PRO A 58 21.44 -9.84 7.49
N TYR A 59 20.91 -8.84 6.80
CA TYR A 59 21.42 -8.34 5.53
C TYR A 59 22.29 -7.11 5.78
N ARG A 60 23.46 -7.04 5.13
CA ARG A 60 24.39 -5.91 5.18
C ARG A 60 25.13 -5.78 3.85
N VAL A 61 25.30 -4.56 3.35
CA VAL A 61 26.31 -4.28 2.32
C VAL A 61 27.69 -4.14 2.96
N ASP A 62 28.76 -4.41 2.20
CA ASP A 62 30.14 -4.46 2.72
C ASP A 62 30.56 -3.17 3.45
N ASP A 63 30.15 -2.01 2.94
CA ASP A 63 30.44 -0.69 3.52
C ASP A 63 29.32 -0.15 4.43
N SER A 64 28.45 -1.03 4.94
CA SER A 64 27.38 -0.61 5.86
C SER A 64 27.93 -0.23 7.24
N PRO A 65 27.42 0.84 7.87
CA PRO A 65 27.66 1.09 9.29
C PRO A 65 27.30 -0.11 10.16
N ASP A 66 27.84 -0.16 11.37
CA ASP A 66 27.47 -1.21 12.31
C ASP A 66 25.98 -1.19 12.66
N LEU A 67 25.42 -2.39 12.82
CA LEU A 67 24.03 -2.56 13.19
C LEU A 67 23.78 -1.94 14.56
N LEU A 68 22.69 -1.21 14.67
CA LEU A 68 22.32 -0.57 15.93
C LEU A 68 21.76 -1.62 16.89
N SER A 69 22.15 -1.53 18.17
CA SER A 69 21.49 -2.24 19.26
C SER A 69 20.14 -1.60 19.59
N TRP A 70 19.26 -2.32 20.32
CA TRP A 70 17.90 -1.88 20.64
C TRP A 70 17.81 -0.53 21.36
N GLU A 71 18.83 -0.15 22.13
CA GLU A 71 18.85 1.09 22.90
C GLU A 71 18.72 2.34 22.01
N LYS A 72 19.33 2.33 20.83
CA LYS A 72 19.32 3.49 19.92
C LYS A 72 17.96 3.69 19.23
N PRO A 73 17.33 2.67 18.59
CA PRO A 73 15.95 2.76 18.13
C PRO A 73 14.99 3.16 19.24
N LYS A 74 15.12 2.57 20.45
CA LYS A 74 14.28 2.93 21.60
C LYS A 74 14.41 4.41 21.96
N GLU A 75 15.64 4.92 22.09
CA GLU A 75 15.90 6.33 22.39
C GLU A 75 15.31 7.26 21.32
N ALA A 76 15.46 6.89 20.04
CA ALA A 76 14.88 7.65 18.94
C ALA A 76 13.34 7.63 18.98
N THR A 77 12.73 6.46 19.21
CA THR A 77 11.28 6.31 19.36
C THR A 77 10.73 7.14 20.53
N ASP A 78 11.39 7.08 21.69
CA ASP A 78 10.99 7.83 22.89
C ASP A 78 11.05 9.36 22.67
N LYS A 79 12.05 9.84 21.91
CA LYS A 79 12.23 11.28 21.62
C LYS A 79 11.32 11.78 20.51
N GLU A 80 11.26 11.05 19.41
CA GLU A 80 10.65 11.50 18.15
C GLU A 80 9.23 10.97 17.96
N ARG A 81 8.71 10.16 18.91
CA ARG A 81 7.42 9.47 18.82
C ARG A 81 7.29 8.67 17.52
N LEU A 82 8.36 7.98 17.12
CA LEU A 82 8.29 7.07 15.98
C LEU A 82 7.18 6.05 16.28
N ASN A 83 6.26 5.85 15.33
CA ASN A 83 5.20 4.87 15.53
C ASN A 83 5.84 3.50 15.79
N GLU A 84 5.51 2.89 16.93
CA GLU A 84 5.80 1.48 17.22
C GLU A 84 4.89 0.56 16.40
N ASN A 85 4.77 0.80 15.09
CA ASN A 85 4.20 -0.20 14.22
C ASN A 85 5.26 -1.28 14.07
N MET A 86 4.98 -2.46 14.61
CA MET A 86 5.72 -3.70 14.37
C MET A 86 5.52 -4.12 12.90
N GLY A 87 6.01 -3.29 11.97
CA GLY A 87 5.92 -3.51 10.54
C GLY A 87 6.89 -4.60 10.10
N MET A 88 6.54 -5.34 9.06
CA MET A 88 7.37 -6.42 8.53
C MET A 88 8.45 -5.90 7.57
N HIS A 89 9.53 -6.67 7.37
CA HIS A 89 10.62 -6.48 6.38
C HIS A 89 10.19 -6.49 4.90
N TYR A 90 8.94 -6.19 4.59
CA TYR A 90 8.49 -6.09 3.20
C TYR A 90 9.28 -5.04 2.46
N GLU A 91 9.43 -3.87 3.07
CA GLU A 91 10.13 -2.74 2.44
C GLU A 91 11.59 -3.09 2.12
N ALA A 92 12.34 -3.71 3.03
CA ALA A 92 13.74 -4.07 2.78
C ALA A 92 13.89 -5.01 1.57
N GLU A 93 13.08 -6.07 1.50
CA GLU A 93 13.09 -7.00 0.38
C GLU A 93 12.65 -6.32 -0.93
N ASN A 94 11.64 -5.47 -0.86
CA ASN A 94 11.12 -4.71 -2.01
C ASN A 94 12.16 -3.72 -2.55
N LEU A 95 12.89 -3.02 -1.68
CA LEU A 95 13.96 -2.09 -2.07
C LEU A 95 15.11 -2.81 -2.79
N LEU A 96 15.52 -3.99 -2.30
CA LEU A 96 16.56 -4.79 -2.97
C LEU A 96 16.10 -5.26 -4.35
N PHE A 97 14.87 -5.77 -4.43
CA PHE A 97 14.30 -6.19 -5.70
C PHE A 97 14.25 -5.04 -6.71
N LEU A 98 13.74 -3.87 -6.30
CA LEU A 98 13.63 -2.70 -7.15
C LEU A 98 15.01 -2.18 -7.58
N ALA A 99 16.00 -2.14 -6.68
CA ALA A 99 17.36 -1.70 -7.01
C ALA A 99 18.03 -2.61 -8.05
N GLU A 100 17.83 -3.93 -7.93
CA GLU A 100 18.36 -4.92 -8.88
C GLU A 100 17.70 -4.82 -10.26
N ASN A 101 16.39 -4.62 -10.29
CA ASN A 101 15.57 -4.79 -11.49
C ASN A 101 15.21 -3.49 -12.20
N LEU A 102 15.21 -2.37 -11.48
CA LEU A 102 14.80 -1.04 -11.94
C LEU A 102 15.80 0.02 -11.44
N PRO A 103 17.08 -0.06 -11.86
CA PRO A 103 18.16 0.76 -11.29
C PRO A 103 18.03 2.27 -11.55
N GLN A 104 17.14 2.68 -12.46
CA GLN A 104 16.85 4.10 -12.71
C GLN A 104 15.74 4.66 -11.81
N LEU A 105 15.01 3.81 -11.08
CA LEU A 105 13.99 4.23 -10.14
C LEU A 105 14.64 4.89 -8.93
N ARG A 106 14.16 6.07 -8.54
CA ARG A 106 14.71 6.80 -7.39
C ARG A 106 14.04 6.31 -6.11
N ILE A 107 14.70 5.37 -5.46
CA ILE A 107 14.28 4.77 -4.18
C ILE A 107 15.40 4.88 -3.13
N PRO A 108 15.10 4.74 -1.84
CA PRO A 108 16.12 4.60 -0.81
C PRO A 108 17.08 3.45 -1.10
N THR A 109 18.38 3.67 -0.92
CA THR A 109 19.38 2.60 -0.99
C THR A 109 19.40 1.84 0.33
N LEU A 110 19.02 0.56 0.34
CA LEU A 110 19.12 -0.29 1.52
C LEU A 110 20.59 -0.59 1.86
N LEU A 111 21.01 -0.30 3.10
CA LEU A 111 22.34 -0.57 3.62
C LEU A 111 22.37 -1.82 4.50
N ALA A 112 21.35 -2.01 5.33
CA ALA A 112 21.22 -3.16 6.20
C ALA A 112 19.76 -3.46 6.56
N ALA A 113 19.46 -4.72 6.90
CA ALA A 113 18.20 -5.13 7.50
C ALA A 113 18.46 -6.24 8.55
N TRP A 114 17.82 -6.17 9.71
CA TRP A 114 18.02 -7.11 10.81
C TRP A 114 16.80 -7.15 11.72
N THR A 115 16.78 -8.12 12.63
CA THR A 115 15.72 -8.25 13.64
C THR A 115 16.32 -8.06 15.02
N LEU A 116 15.63 -7.31 15.86
CA LEU A 116 15.88 -7.15 17.28
C LEU A 116 14.73 -7.76 18.07
N GLU A 117 14.91 -8.00 19.36
CA GLU A 117 13.82 -8.30 20.28
C GLU A 117 13.63 -7.12 21.23
N ASN A 118 12.37 -6.75 21.48
CA ASN A 118 12.07 -5.76 22.50
C ASN A 118 12.05 -6.39 23.90
N SER A 119 11.75 -5.59 24.93
CA SER A 119 11.67 -6.06 26.32
C SER A 119 10.60 -7.12 26.60
N TYR A 120 9.73 -7.41 25.63
CA TYR A 120 8.67 -8.41 25.69
C TYR A 120 8.94 -9.63 24.80
N ASN A 121 10.17 -9.76 24.28
CA ASN A 121 10.57 -10.79 23.30
C ASN A 121 9.77 -10.74 21.99
N ASN A 122 9.20 -9.58 21.65
CA ASN A 122 8.57 -9.39 20.36
C ASN A 122 9.64 -8.97 19.33
N PRO A 123 9.61 -9.55 18.12
CA PRO A 123 10.53 -9.16 17.07
C PRO A 123 10.26 -7.72 16.62
N ILE A 124 11.32 -6.94 16.50
CA ILE A 124 11.34 -5.62 15.88
C ILE A 124 12.18 -5.71 14.62
N PHE A 125 11.54 -5.41 13.51
CA PHE A 125 12.14 -5.46 12.20
C PHE A 125 12.76 -4.11 11.88
N CYS A 126 14.07 -4.08 11.72
CA CYS A 126 14.83 -2.87 11.47
C CYS A 126 15.46 -2.90 10.08
N HIS A 127 15.39 -1.78 9.37
CA HIS A 127 16.19 -1.58 8.18
C HIS A 127 16.85 -0.21 8.21
N MET A 128 17.99 -0.11 7.53
CA MET A 128 18.79 1.11 7.42
C MET A 128 18.95 1.45 5.95
N THR A 129 18.63 2.68 5.58
CA THR A 129 18.82 3.20 4.22
C THR A 129 19.83 4.33 4.23
N ARG A 130 20.42 4.61 3.05
CA ARG A 130 21.21 5.82 2.85
C ARG A 130 20.30 7.03 3.02
N TYR A 131 20.72 7.97 3.87
CA TYR A 131 20.01 9.23 4.05
C TYR A 131 19.93 10.00 2.72
N ILE A 132 18.72 10.47 2.40
CA ILE A 132 18.45 11.29 1.22
C ILE A 132 18.39 12.74 1.70
N ASP A 133 19.42 13.50 1.40
CA ASP A 133 19.51 14.91 1.75
C ASP A 133 18.62 15.75 0.81
N GLY A 134 17.38 15.98 1.23
CA GLY A 134 16.38 16.64 0.42
C GLY A 134 15.17 17.11 1.22
N VAL A 135 14.23 17.73 0.51
CA VAL A 135 12.99 18.26 1.07
C VAL A 135 11.96 17.16 1.12
N ARG A 136 11.57 16.74 2.33
CA ARG A 136 10.41 15.84 2.51
C ARG A 136 9.15 16.60 2.11
N LEU A 137 8.40 16.07 1.14
CA LEU A 137 7.20 16.73 0.66
C LEU A 137 6.07 16.46 1.66
N ASP A 138 5.78 17.36 2.58
CA ASP A 138 4.49 17.29 3.26
C ASP A 138 3.40 17.88 2.34
N GLY A 139 2.23 17.25 2.34
CA GLY A 139 1.11 17.68 1.50
C GLY A 139 0.32 18.85 2.07
N LEU A 140 0.74 19.51 3.16
CA LEU A 140 -0.03 20.56 3.84
C LEU A 140 0.61 21.95 3.77
N GLU A 141 1.94 21.99 3.76
CA GLU A 141 2.78 23.16 3.91
C GLU A 141 3.91 23.12 2.88
N GLN A 142 4.77 22.10 2.93
CA GLN A 142 6.00 22.09 2.15
C GLN A 142 5.78 22.03 0.64
N PHE A 143 4.98 21.08 0.13
CA PHE A 143 4.74 21.00 -1.32
C PHE A 143 3.93 22.20 -1.85
N PRO A 144 2.82 22.63 -1.22
CA PRO A 144 2.09 23.82 -1.65
C PRO A 144 2.90 25.12 -1.61
N SER A 145 3.89 25.25 -0.72
CA SER A 145 4.73 26.46 -0.63
C SER A 145 5.79 26.56 -1.73
N MET A 146 6.07 25.47 -2.46
CA MET A 146 7.02 25.49 -3.57
C MET A 146 6.47 26.30 -4.74
N SER A 147 7.35 26.81 -5.61
CA SER A 147 6.91 27.44 -6.85
C SER A 147 6.10 26.47 -7.72
N ILE A 148 5.12 26.99 -8.46
CA ILE A 148 4.29 26.17 -9.37
C ILE A 148 5.16 25.35 -10.34
N LYS A 149 6.22 25.96 -10.87
CA LYS A 149 7.19 25.28 -11.74
C LYS A 149 7.85 24.08 -11.05
N ALA A 150 8.25 24.22 -9.79
CA ALA A 150 8.86 23.11 -9.03
C ALA A 150 7.84 22.00 -8.76
N GLN A 151 6.60 22.37 -8.38
CA GLN A 151 5.50 21.41 -8.21
C GLN A 151 5.26 20.60 -9.49
N ASP A 152 5.20 21.27 -10.64
CA ASP A 152 4.95 20.63 -11.94
C ASP A 152 6.09 19.69 -12.33
N ILE A 153 7.35 20.09 -12.12
CA ILE A 153 8.52 19.24 -12.36
C ILE A 153 8.46 17.99 -11.47
N ILE A 154 8.19 18.16 -10.17
CA ILE A 154 8.10 17.04 -9.23
C ILE A 154 7.00 16.06 -9.64
N CYS A 155 5.79 16.56 -9.95
CA CYS A 155 4.69 15.73 -10.45
C CYS A 155 5.07 14.96 -11.71
N ALA A 156 5.75 15.61 -12.66
CA ALA A 156 6.22 14.98 -13.89
C ALA A 156 7.27 13.89 -13.61
N LYS A 157 8.20 14.10 -12.66
CA LYS A 157 9.21 13.10 -12.26
C LYS A 157 8.57 11.89 -11.59
N VAL A 158 7.55 12.08 -10.76
CA VAL A 158 6.79 10.97 -10.16
C VAL A 158 6.05 10.20 -11.25
N SER A 159 5.34 10.87 -12.16
CA SER A 159 4.67 10.23 -13.31
C SER A 159 5.64 9.37 -14.12
N ALA A 160 6.80 9.92 -14.49
CA ALA A 160 7.82 9.19 -15.24
C ALA A 160 8.37 7.97 -14.50
N GLN A 161 8.56 8.06 -13.18
CA GLN A 161 9.00 6.92 -12.36
C GLN A 161 7.95 5.82 -12.26
N ILE A 162 6.66 6.18 -12.15
CA ILE A 162 5.57 5.19 -12.12
C ILE A 162 5.40 4.53 -13.49
N ALA A 163 5.56 5.30 -14.58
CA ALA A 163 5.62 4.73 -15.92
C ALA A 163 6.78 3.72 -16.04
N TYR A 164 7.99 4.10 -15.60
CA TYR A 164 9.15 3.22 -15.59
C TYR A 164 8.93 1.94 -14.75
N LEU A 165 8.39 2.06 -13.53
CA LEU A 165 8.04 0.93 -12.68
C LEU A 165 7.15 -0.10 -13.40
N ARG A 166 6.20 0.39 -14.19
CA ARG A 166 5.21 -0.42 -14.91
C ARG A 166 5.74 -1.02 -16.22
N THR A 167 6.92 -0.61 -16.67
CA THR A 167 7.62 -1.26 -17.79
C THR A 167 8.20 -2.62 -17.41
N PHE A 168 8.34 -2.90 -16.12
CA PHE A 168 8.92 -4.16 -15.65
C PHE A 168 8.10 -5.36 -16.15
N PRO A 169 8.75 -6.35 -16.79
CA PRO A 169 8.05 -7.51 -17.29
C PRO A 169 7.46 -8.31 -16.13
N ARG A 170 6.22 -8.79 -16.29
CA ARG A 170 5.58 -9.62 -15.27
C ARG A 170 6.32 -10.96 -15.08
N GLU A 171 6.48 -11.38 -13.83
CA GLU A 171 7.05 -12.70 -13.46
C GLU A 171 6.05 -13.86 -13.58
N GLY A 172 4.84 -13.59 -14.09
CA GLY A 172 3.75 -14.54 -14.21
C GLY A 172 2.40 -13.86 -14.04
N TRP A 173 1.33 -14.65 -14.06
CA TRP A 173 -0.03 -14.14 -13.85
C TRP A 173 -0.44 -14.36 -12.40
N TYR A 174 -0.16 -13.38 -11.53
CA TYR A 174 -0.59 -13.40 -10.13
C TYR A 174 -0.67 -11.98 -9.54
N TYR A 175 -1.42 -11.84 -8.45
CA TYR A 175 -1.43 -10.65 -7.59
C TYR A 175 -0.91 -11.02 -6.22
N GLY A 176 0.06 -10.30 -5.71
CA GLY A 176 0.85 -10.70 -4.53
C GLY A 176 2.06 -9.81 -4.35
N ARG A 177 2.89 -10.13 -3.36
CA ARG A 177 4.24 -9.58 -3.27
C ARG A 177 5.15 -10.18 -4.35
N ILE A 178 6.31 -9.58 -4.55
CA ILE A 178 7.37 -10.12 -5.43
C ILE A 178 7.67 -11.59 -5.12
N ARG A 179 8.22 -12.32 -6.10
CA ARG A 179 8.59 -13.74 -5.93
C ARG A 179 7.39 -14.64 -5.54
N ARG A 180 6.18 -14.27 -5.97
CA ARG A 180 4.92 -15.00 -5.71
C ARG A 180 4.59 -15.18 -4.22
N GLN A 181 4.96 -14.21 -3.39
CA GLN A 181 4.66 -14.22 -1.95
C GLN A 181 3.30 -13.60 -1.63
N GLY A 182 2.72 -13.95 -0.49
CA GLY A 182 1.56 -13.28 0.08
C GLY A 182 1.93 -12.13 1.01
N TRP A 183 0.94 -11.30 1.35
CA TRP A 183 1.04 -10.28 2.40
C TRP A 183 0.47 -10.82 3.71
N MET A 184 1.24 -10.84 4.79
CA MET A 184 0.74 -11.09 6.15
C MET A 184 -0.08 -9.91 6.67
N GLN A 185 0.29 -8.69 6.29
CA GLN A 185 -0.48 -7.46 6.52
C GLN A 185 -0.84 -6.89 5.13
N PRO A 186 -1.84 -7.47 4.46
CA PRO A 186 -2.31 -6.92 3.20
C PRO A 186 -3.01 -5.57 3.43
N PRO A 187 -3.14 -4.74 2.39
CA PRO A 187 -4.04 -3.58 2.42
C PRO A 187 -5.44 -3.94 2.89
N ASP A 188 -6.07 -3.05 3.67
CA ASP A 188 -7.38 -3.25 4.30
C ASP A 188 -8.45 -3.79 3.33
N SER A 189 -8.41 -3.35 2.08
CA SER A 189 -9.37 -3.76 1.07
C SER A 189 -9.28 -5.21 0.64
N ILE A 190 -8.15 -5.89 0.84
CA ILE A 190 -7.97 -7.31 0.54
C ILE A 190 -7.67 -8.13 1.81
N MET A 191 -7.66 -7.50 2.99
CA MET A 191 -7.49 -8.16 4.28
C MET A 191 -8.69 -9.06 4.62
N LYS A 192 -8.65 -10.28 4.10
CA LYS A 192 -9.57 -11.37 4.46
C LYS A 192 -9.07 -12.18 5.63
N ASN A 193 -7.75 -12.30 5.77
CA ASN A 193 -7.20 -13.18 6.79
C ASN A 193 -7.30 -12.53 8.17
N ARG A 194 -8.11 -13.20 8.95
CA ARG A 194 -8.57 -12.83 10.27
C ARG A 194 -8.75 -14.16 11.00
N SER A 195 -7.76 -15.03 10.86
CA SER A 195 -7.61 -16.21 11.67
C SER A 195 -6.82 -15.83 12.92
N VAL A 196 -6.92 -16.63 13.98
CA VAL A 196 -6.07 -16.46 15.17
C VAL A 196 -4.58 -16.58 14.79
N HIS A 197 -4.27 -17.31 13.72
CA HIS A 197 -2.92 -17.42 13.18
C HIS A 197 -2.66 -16.40 12.08
N TRP A 198 -1.44 -15.90 12.07
CA TRP A 198 -0.89 -15.17 10.96
C TRP A 198 -0.84 -16.08 9.72
N THR A 199 -1.53 -15.69 8.65
CA THR A 199 -1.52 -16.41 7.36
C THR A 199 -1.40 -15.38 6.25
N PRO A 200 -0.49 -15.58 5.29
CA PRO A 200 -0.39 -14.68 4.16
C PRO A 200 -1.71 -14.63 3.38
N THR A 201 -2.08 -13.43 2.95
CA THR A 201 -3.10 -13.21 1.92
C THR A 201 -2.38 -13.16 0.58
N ALA A 202 -2.85 -13.94 -0.40
CA ALA A 202 -2.24 -14.11 -1.73
C ALA A 202 -1.00 -15.07 -1.74
N PRO A 203 -0.42 -15.41 -2.91
CA PRO A 203 -0.74 -14.89 -4.24
C PRO A 203 -2.15 -15.28 -4.71
N HIS A 204 -2.84 -14.37 -5.39
CA HIS A 204 -4.06 -14.65 -6.14
C HIS A 204 -3.66 -14.97 -7.59
N ASN A 205 -4.06 -16.12 -8.11
CA ASN A 205 -3.65 -16.59 -9.42
C ASN A 205 -4.56 -16.10 -10.55
N SER A 206 -5.62 -15.37 -10.23
CA SER A 206 -6.52 -14.79 -11.22
C SER A 206 -7.14 -13.47 -10.75
N PHE A 207 -7.69 -12.69 -11.68
CA PHE A 207 -8.36 -11.42 -11.37
C PHE A 207 -9.64 -11.66 -10.56
N GLU A 208 -10.32 -12.77 -10.82
CA GLU A 208 -11.50 -13.23 -10.08
C GLU A 208 -11.14 -13.57 -8.63
N GLU A 209 -10.01 -14.26 -8.39
CA GLU A 209 -9.54 -14.52 -7.02
C GLU A 209 -9.22 -13.22 -6.27
N PHE A 210 -8.57 -12.26 -6.94
CA PHE A 210 -8.23 -10.96 -6.37
C PHE A 210 -9.47 -10.11 -6.06
N THR A 211 -10.41 -10.00 -7.01
CA THR A 211 -11.66 -9.24 -6.79
C THR A 211 -12.58 -9.93 -5.78
N ALA A 212 -12.61 -11.26 -5.74
CA ALA A 212 -13.24 -12.01 -4.67
C ALA A 212 -12.56 -11.71 -3.32
N SER A 213 -11.23 -11.48 -3.31
CA SER A 213 -10.47 -10.95 -2.16
C SER A 213 -11.06 -9.66 -1.64
N ILE A 214 -11.24 -8.69 -2.54
CA ILE A 214 -11.79 -7.38 -2.22
C ILE A 214 -13.20 -7.47 -1.62
N ILE A 215 -14.10 -8.19 -2.31
CA ILE A 215 -15.48 -8.32 -1.87
C ILE A 215 -15.57 -9.04 -0.52
N GLY A 216 -14.80 -10.09 -0.33
CA GLY A 216 -14.81 -10.83 0.93
C GLY A 216 -14.26 -10.04 2.11
N ALA A 217 -13.24 -9.21 1.91
CA ALA A 217 -12.73 -8.31 2.94
C ALA A 217 -13.74 -7.19 3.28
N TYR A 218 -14.42 -6.64 2.28
CA TYR A 218 -15.49 -5.66 2.48
C TYR A 218 -16.66 -6.24 3.29
N GLU A 219 -17.13 -7.44 2.93
CA GLU A 219 -18.15 -8.16 3.70
C GLU A 219 -17.69 -8.43 5.15
N LEU A 220 -16.46 -8.88 5.35
CA LEU A 220 -15.92 -9.17 6.68
C LEU A 220 -15.87 -7.93 7.57
N ARG A 221 -15.36 -6.81 7.04
CA ARG A 221 -15.29 -5.55 7.77
C ARG A 221 -16.68 -5.06 8.21
N GLU A 222 -17.68 -5.17 7.35
CA GLU A 222 -19.04 -4.71 7.67
C GLU A 222 -19.74 -5.67 8.64
N ALA A 223 -19.54 -7.00 8.52
CA ALA A 223 -20.04 -7.98 9.50
C ALA A 223 -19.52 -7.72 10.91
N GLN A 224 -18.31 -7.18 11.04
CA GLN A 224 -17.70 -6.86 12.33
C GLN A 224 -18.10 -5.48 12.87
N ARG A 225 -18.57 -4.56 12.03
CA ARG A 225 -18.96 -3.22 12.47
C ARG A 225 -20.41 -3.18 12.93
N ASP A 226 -21.29 -3.80 12.17
CA ASP A 226 -22.73 -3.72 12.34
C ASP A 226 -23.25 -4.86 13.25
N ASP A 227 -23.94 -4.51 14.33
CA ASP A 227 -24.46 -5.44 15.34
C ASP A 227 -25.69 -6.24 14.87
N GLU A 228 -26.35 -5.82 13.79
CA GLU A 228 -27.51 -6.53 13.25
C GLU A 228 -27.13 -7.94 12.75
N SER A 229 -28.00 -8.93 12.93
CA SER A 229 -27.72 -10.31 12.47
C SER A 229 -27.77 -10.45 10.94
N GLU A 230 -28.56 -9.61 10.28
CA GLU A 230 -28.75 -9.59 8.84
C GLU A 230 -28.06 -8.39 8.18
N TRP A 231 -27.95 -8.45 6.85
CA TRP A 231 -27.45 -7.33 6.07
C TRP A 231 -28.55 -6.29 5.89
N SER A 232 -28.23 -5.02 6.19
CA SER A 232 -29.12 -3.92 5.81
C SER A 232 -29.27 -3.85 4.27
N PRO A 233 -30.45 -3.47 3.75
CA PRO A 233 -30.63 -3.25 2.31
C PRO A 233 -29.62 -2.26 1.72
N GLU A 234 -29.23 -1.25 2.50
CA GLU A 234 -28.21 -0.26 2.10
C GLU A 234 -26.86 -0.94 1.86
N PHE A 235 -26.41 -1.84 2.76
CA PHE A 235 -25.17 -2.59 2.56
C PHE A 235 -25.24 -3.50 1.33
N VAL A 236 -26.35 -4.23 1.13
CA VAL A 236 -26.53 -5.09 -0.04
C VAL A 236 -26.40 -4.27 -1.33
N GLY A 237 -27.02 -3.09 -1.38
CA GLY A 237 -26.89 -2.15 -2.49
C GLY A 237 -25.45 -1.69 -2.72
N ARG A 238 -24.74 -1.24 -1.67
CA ARG A 238 -23.33 -0.81 -1.77
C ARG A 238 -22.40 -1.94 -2.22
N ARG A 239 -22.58 -3.14 -1.69
CA ARG A 239 -21.81 -4.34 -2.04
C ARG A 239 -22.02 -4.73 -3.50
N ASN A 240 -23.26 -4.75 -3.97
CA ASN A 240 -23.55 -5.05 -5.38
C ASN A 240 -22.98 -3.99 -6.32
N LYS A 241 -23.05 -2.72 -5.93
CA LYS A 241 -22.41 -1.62 -6.66
C LYS A 241 -20.89 -1.81 -6.75
N LEU A 242 -20.23 -2.16 -5.65
CA LEU A 242 -18.79 -2.46 -5.64
C LEU A 242 -18.45 -3.65 -6.54
N ALA A 243 -19.18 -4.77 -6.42
CA ALA A 243 -18.96 -5.96 -7.24
C ALA A 243 -19.14 -5.66 -8.73
N SER A 244 -20.16 -4.89 -9.10
CA SER A 244 -20.38 -4.45 -10.48
C SER A 244 -19.29 -3.53 -11.00
N ALA A 245 -18.76 -2.63 -10.15
CA ALA A 245 -17.68 -1.73 -10.54
C ALA A 245 -16.37 -2.49 -10.80
N LEU A 246 -16.05 -3.48 -9.96
CA LEU A 246 -14.85 -4.32 -10.09
C LEU A 246 -14.97 -5.34 -11.23
N LYS A 247 -16.19 -5.76 -11.57
CA LYS A 247 -16.45 -6.70 -12.66
C LYS A 247 -15.91 -6.14 -13.97
N ASP A 248 -15.00 -6.89 -14.58
CA ASP A 248 -14.36 -6.57 -15.85
C ASP A 248 -13.61 -5.21 -15.85
N TRP A 249 -13.15 -4.73 -14.68
CA TRP A 249 -12.34 -3.51 -14.64
C TRP A 249 -10.97 -3.78 -15.28
N GLY A 250 -10.82 -3.31 -16.51
CA GLY A 250 -9.61 -3.42 -17.29
C GLY A 250 -8.61 -2.27 -17.03
N PRO A 251 -7.33 -2.49 -17.35
CA PRO A 251 -6.72 -3.77 -17.66
C PRO A 251 -6.55 -4.63 -16.39
N GLN A 252 -6.72 -5.94 -16.55
CA GLN A 252 -6.54 -6.93 -15.48
C GLN A 252 -5.11 -7.48 -15.45
N GLU A 253 -4.17 -6.85 -16.15
CA GLU A 253 -2.78 -7.29 -16.08
C GLU A 253 -2.19 -6.92 -14.71
N PRO A 254 -1.52 -7.84 -14.00
CA PRO A 254 -0.74 -7.49 -12.83
C PRO A 254 0.43 -6.57 -13.20
N LYS A 255 0.52 -5.42 -12.54
CA LYS A 255 1.64 -4.48 -12.63
C LYS A 255 2.22 -4.23 -11.25
N LEU A 256 3.53 -3.99 -11.21
CA LEU A 256 4.18 -3.45 -10.03
C LEU A 256 3.54 -2.11 -9.66
N THR A 257 3.12 -1.98 -8.40
CA THR A 257 2.36 -0.83 -7.90
C THR A 257 2.96 -0.36 -6.58
N TRP A 258 3.26 0.94 -6.51
CA TRP A 258 3.58 1.66 -5.27
C TRP A 258 2.28 2.14 -4.62
N LEU A 259 1.87 1.49 -3.54
CA LEU A 259 0.49 1.58 -3.07
C LEU A 259 0.16 2.83 -2.24
N ASP A 260 1.16 3.50 -1.66
CA ASP A 260 0.95 4.69 -0.81
C ASP A 260 1.54 5.99 -1.42
N PRO A 261 1.00 6.49 -2.55
CA PRO A 261 1.53 7.66 -3.27
C PRO A 261 1.14 8.99 -2.60
N LYS A 262 1.39 9.13 -1.30
CA LYS A 262 1.24 10.40 -0.59
C LYS A 262 2.48 11.25 -0.79
N PHE A 263 2.30 12.57 -0.81
CA PHE A 263 3.44 13.50 -0.78
C PHE A 263 4.40 13.19 0.37
N LYS A 264 3.90 12.88 1.58
CA LYS A 264 4.74 12.57 2.76
C LYS A 264 5.68 11.37 2.59
N ASN A 265 5.46 10.59 1.53
CA ASN A 265 6.24 9.43 1.11
C ASN A 265 7.11 9.77 -0.12
N MET A 266 7.46 11.05 -0.29
CA MET A 266 8.34 11.55 -1.33
C MET A 266 9.39 12.50 -0.73
N VAL A 267 10.61 12.44 -1.27
CA VAL A 267 11.70 13.37 -0.93
C VAL A 267 12.22 14.00 -2.22
N ALA A 268 12.17 15.33 -2.32
CA ALA A 268 12.63 16.08 -3.48
C ALA A 268 14.01 16.69 -3.22
N VAL A 269 14.98 16.39 -4.08
CA VAL A 269 16.36 16.88 -4.01
C VAL A 269 16.55 17.93 -5.10
N PRO A 270 16.87 19.20 -4.75
CA PRO A 270 17.04 20.26 -5.73
C PRO A 270 18.30 20.03 -6.59
N ILE A 271 18.20 20.32 -7.89
CA ILE A 271 19.32 20.25 -8.83
C ILE A 271 19.65 21.66 -9.35
N GLY A 272 20.93 22.02 -9.29
CA GLY A 272 21.44 23.29 -9.79
C GLY A 272 21.25 24.47 -8.83
N GLY A 273 20.99 24.23 -7.55
CA GLY A 273 20.81 25.26 -6.53
C GLY A 273 20.22 24.70 -5.23
N ASP A 274 19.78 25.59 -4.36
CA ASP A 274 18.91 25.26 -3.22
C ASP A 274 17.45 25.11 -3.68
N ALA A 275 16.52 24.87 -2.75
CA ALA A 275 15.12 24.67 -3.06
C ALA A 275 14.45 25.87 -3.78
N GLU A 276 14.94 27.10 -3.57
CA GLU A 276 14.38 28.32 -4.17
C GLU A 276 14.95 28.60 -5.57
N SER A 277 16.22 28.23 -5.78
CA SER A 277 16.95 28.45 -7.03
C SER A 277 17.05 27.20 -7.92
N ALA A 278 16.51 26.06 -7.47
CA ALA A 278 16.52 24.79 -8.20
C ALA A 278 15.98 24.93 -9.62
N THR A 279 16.75 24.42 -10.57
CA THR A 279 16.37 24.41 -12.00
C THR A 279 15.65 23.12 -12.38
N ASP A 280 15.90 22.03 -11.65
CA ASP A 280 15.28 20.72 -11.78
C ASP A 280 15.26 20.03 -10.40
N TRP A 281 14.64 18.85 -10.33
CA TRP A 281 14.50 18.05 -9.11
C TRP A 281 14.73 16.57 -9.38
N ASP A 282 15.49 15.92 -8.50
CA ASP A 282 15.40 14.48 -8.30
C ASP A 282 14.29 14.21 -7.28
N VAL A 283 13.49 13.17 -7.47
CA VAL A 283 12.38 12.84 -6.56
C VAL A 283 12.49 11.39 -6.15
N PHE A 284 12.72 11.12 -4.87
CA PHE A 284 12.77 9.77 -4.33
C PHE A 284 11.40 9.37 -3.79
N LEU A 285 10.94 8.18 -4.18
CA LEU A 285 9.72 7.56 -3.65
C LEU A 285 10.12 6.66 -2.48
N VAL A 286 9.45 6.78 -1.33
CA VAL A 286 9.71 5.98 -0.12
C VAL A 286 8.45 5.24 0.33
N ASP A 287 8.52 4.47 1.43
CA ASP A 287 7.38 3.75 2.01
C ASP A 287 6.88 2.65 1.05
N TRP A 288 7.77 1.69 0.78
CA TRP A 288 7.55 0.59 -0.17
C TRP A 288 7.02 -0.69 0.49
N GLU A 289 6.49 -0.63 1.71
CA GLU A 289 6.04 -1.82 2.45
C GLU A 289 4.90 -2.58 1.76
N ASP A 290 3.96 -1.86 1.13
CA ASP A 290 2.80 -2.44 0.45
C ASP A 290 2.99 -2.66 -1.06
N PHE A 291 4.23 -2.57 -1.52
CA PHE A 291 4.60 -2.82 -2.90
C PHE A 291 4.31 -4.26 -3.33
N GLY A 292 3.87 -4.42 -4.58
CA GLY A 292 3.60 -5.73 -5.15
C GLY A 292 2.92 -5.68 -6.51
N TRP A 293 2.43 -6.83 -6.93
CA TRP A 293 1.66 -7.06 -8.14
C TRP A 293 0.17 -6.84 -7.87
N TYR A 294 -0.39 -5.81 -8.49
CA TYR A 294 -1.80 -5.45 -8.41
C TYR A 294 -2.38 -5.24 -9.81
N PRO A 295 -3.71 -5.28 -9.99
CA PRO A 295 -4.30 -4.85 -11.25
C PRO A 295 -3.86 -3.42 -11.58
N ALA A 296 -3.58 -3.16 -12.85
CA ALA A 296 -2.97 -1.91 -13.27
C ALA A 296 -3.74 -0.64 -12.86
N TRP A 297 -5.07 -0.73 -12.71
CA TRP A 297 -5.95 0.36 -12.25
C TRP A 297 -5.77 0.72 -10.76
N VAL A 298 -5.20 -0.16 -9.94
CA VAL A 298 -5.02 0.08 -8.49
C VAL A 298 -4.09 1.28 -8.25
N GLN A 299 -2.99 1.41 -8.99
CA GLN A 299 -2.10 2.55 -8.87
C GLN A 299 -2.86 3.87 -9.10
N GLY A 300 -3.72 3.93 -10.13
CA GLY A 300 -4.50 5.13 -10.45
C GLY A 300 -5.51 5.46 -9.36
N LEU A 301 -6.15 4.44 -8.80
CA LEU A 301 -7.07 4.57 -7.66
C LEU A 301 -6.36 5.11 -6.41
N GLN A 302 -5.11 4.72 -6.18
CA GLN A 302 -4.32 5.22 -5.04
C GLN A 302 -3.91 6.68 -5.23
N PHE A 303 -3.43 7.07 -6.42
CA PHE A 303 -3.15 8.47 -6.71
C PHE A 303 -4.39 9.35 -6.48
N ALA A 304 -5.50 8.91 -7.05
CA ALA A 304 -6.83 9.52 -6.91
C ALA A 304 -7.31 9.72 -5.46
N GLY A 305 -6.93 8.82 -4.54
CA GLY A 305 -7.41 8.82 -3.16
C GLY A 305 -6.40 9.32 -2.13
N ARG A 306 -5.11 9.43 -2.49
CA ARG A 306 -4.02 9.63 -1.51
C ARG A 306 -2.99 10.66 -1.92
N CYS A 307 -2.90 11.04 -3.21
CA CYS A 307 -1.92 12.00 -3.71
C CYS A 307 -2.43 13.45 -3.67
N GLY A 308 -3.33 13.77 -2.73
CA GLY A 308 -3.85 15.13 -2.55
C GLY A 308 -2.82 16.03 -1.87
N ALA A 309 -2.66 17.25 -2.40
CA ALA A 309 -2.06 18.35 -1.67
C ALA A 309 -3.16 19.24 -1.09
N PHE A 310 -2.92 19.81 0.06
CA PHE A 310 -3.85 20.63 0.80
C PHE A 310 -3.14 21.86 1.34
N THR A 311 -3.88 22.93 1.57
CA THR A 311 -3.38 24.12 2.29
C THR A 311 -4.27 24.38 3.49
N ARG A 312 -3.68 24.93 4.56
CA ARG A 312 -4.44 25.45 5.70
C ARG A 312 -4.55 26.96 5.60
N THR A 313 -5.76 27.49 5.60
CA THR A 313 -5.96 28.93 5.80
C THR A 313 -5.82 29.24 7.29
N LYS A 314 -5.17 30.36 7.63
CA LYS A 314 -4.97 30.82 9.02
C LYS A 314 -6.24 31.41 9.66
N ASP A 315 -7.42 31.09 9.13
CA ASP A 315 -8.67 31.59 9.70
C ASP A 315 -9.05 30.84 10.98
N ARG A 316 -10.08 31.34 11.68
CA ARG A 316 -10.50 30.83 13.00
C ARG A 316 -10.86 29.34 13.01
N TYR A 317 -11.12 28.73 11.85
CA TYR A 317 -11.55 27.34 11.72
C TYR A 317 -10.52 26.42 11.05
N ASN A 318 -9.42 26.97 10.52
CA ASN A 318 -8.37 26.24 9.81
C ASN A 318 -8.92 25.21 8.78
N PRO A 319 -9.80 25.61 7.82
CA PRO A 319 -10.26 24.68 6.81
C PRO A 319 -9.07 24.20 5.97
N ILE A 320 -9.09 22.89 5.71
CA ILE A 320 -8.15 22.22 4.82
C ILE A 320 -8.73 22.35 3.42
N ASN A 321 -8.05 23.11 2.56
CA ASN A 321 -8.46 23.33 1.17
C ASN A 321 -7.61 22.49 0.25
N ALA A 322 -8.23 21.81 -0.72
CA ALA A 322 -7.51 21.09 -1.76
C ALA A 322 -6.65 22.06 -2.60
N HIS A 323 -5.36 21.77 -2.73
CA HIS A 323 -4.41 22.57 -3.50
C HIS A 323 -4.17 21.90 -4.84
N ARG A 324 -4.65 22.54 -5.93
CA ARG A 324 -4.43 22.09 -7.32
C ARG A 324 -4.76 20.60 -7.55
N GLU A 325 -5.76 20.07 -6.85
CA GLU A 325 -6.01 18.62 -6.79
C GLU A 325 -6.16 17.99 -8.17
N ASP A 326 -7.04 18.54 -9.02
CA ASP A 326 -7.26 18.04 -10.37
C ASP A 326 -5.99 18.12 -11.23
N GLU A 327 -5.25 19.23 -11.18
CA GLU A 327 -4.02 19.42 -11.96
C GLU A 327 -2.92 18.44 -11.53
N ILE A 328 -2.73 18.27 -10.22
CA ILE A 328 -1.75 17.32 -9.66
C ILE A 328 -2.09 15.90 -10.10
N TYR A 329 -3.35 15.48 -10.00
CA TYR A 329 -3.76 14.15 -10.44
C TYR A 329 -3.51 13.93 -11.93
N GLN A 330 -3.85 14.90 -12.79
CA GLN A 330 -3.60 14.78 -14.22
C GLN A 330 -2.10 14.72 -14.54
N MET A 331 -1.26 15.49 -13.83
CA MET A 331 0.19 15.45 -14.05
C MET A 331 0.81 14.13 -13.57
N MET A 332 0.44 13.66 -12.38
CA MET A 332 0.96 12.42 -11.78
C MET A 332 0.55 11.16 -12.55
N LEU A 333 -0.60 11.22 -13.23
CA LEU A 333 -1.14 10.13 -14.06
C LEU A 333 -0.93 10.36 -15.56
N LYS A 334 -0.11 11.35 -15.96
CA LYS A 334 0.06 11.70 -17.37
C LYS A 334 0.64 10.54 -18.18
N ASP A 335 1.66 9.87 -17.65
CA ASP A 335 2.38 8.81 -18.35
C ASP A 335 1.85 7.41 -17.96
N PHE A 336 0.63 7.35 -17.41
CA PHE A 336 -0.01 6.10 -17.03
C PHE A 336 -0.57 5.37 -18.24
N ASP A 337 -0.05 4.19 -18.50
CA ASP A 337 -0.56 3.31 -19.55
C ASP A 337 -1.16 2.01 -18.97
N PRO A 338 -2.42 1.69 -19.29
CA PRO A 338 -3.42 2.59 -19.91
C PRO A 338 -3.86 3.67 -18.94
N GLY A 339 -4.45 4.74 -19.50
CA GLY A 339 -5.00 5.84 -18.72
C GLY A 339 -6.01 5.36 -17.68
N PHE A 340 -6.10 6.10 -16.56
CA PHE A 340 -6.97 5.73 -15.46
C PHE A 340 -8.45 5.90 -15.80
N ASP A 341 -9.26 4.88 -15.51
CA ASP A 341 -10.69 4.85 -15.80
C ASP A 341 -11.49 5.63 -14.74
N TRP A 342 -11.70 6.92 -15.02
CA TRP A 342 -12.44 7.83 -14.15
C TRP A 342 -13.93 7.50 -14.04
N GLU A 343 -14.53 6.89 -15.07
CA GLU A 343 -15.94 6.48 -15.04
C GLU A 343 -16.13 5.32 -14.05
N ARG A 344 -15.23 4.33 -14.10
CA ARG A 344 -15.22 3.24 -13.12
C ARG A 344 -14.91 3.72 -11.71
N ARG A 345 -14.00 4.69 -11.53
CA ARG A 345 -13.82 5.37 -10.22
C ARG A 345 -15.14 5.95 -9.73
N LYS A 346 -15.87 6.67 -10.58
CA LYS A 346 -17.16 7.27 -10.21
C LYS A 346 -18.20 6.21 -9.81
N MET A 347 -18.16 5.02 -10.42
CA MET A 347 -19.00 3.89 -9.99
C MET A 347 -18.70 3.41 -8.58
N LEU A 348 -17.53 3.71 -7.99
CA LEU A 348 -17.22 3.40 -6.59
C LEU A 348 -17.78 4.43 -5.60
N GLU A 349 -18.23 5.60 -6.05
CA GLU A 349 -18.78 6.63 -5.16
C GLU A 349 -19.99 6.09 -4.39
N GLY A 350 -20.06 6.39 -3.10
CA GLY A 350 -21.13 5.92 -2.21
C GLY A 350 -21.03 4.45 -1.77
N THR A 351 -20.05 3.67 -2.27
CA THR A 351 -19.81 2.31 -1.76
C THR A 351 -19.21 2.30 -0.35
N ARG A 352 -18.65 3.43 0.12
CA ARG A 352 -17.83 3.52 1.36
C ARG A 352 -16.62 2.59 1.36
N TRP A 353 -16.26 2.03 0.20
CA TRP A 353 -15.06 1.23 0.02
C TRP A 353 -13.87 2.12 -0.35
N ARG A 354 -12.69 1.75 0.14
CA ARG A 354 -11.39 2.35 -0.20
C ARG A 354 -10.40 1.20 -0.29
N PHE A 355 -9.41 1.32 -1.17
CA PHE A 355 -8.40 0.27 -1.31
C PHE A 355 -7.41 0.27 -0.14
N TYR A 356 -6.95 1.47 0.26
CA TYR A 356 -6.09 1.72 1.41
C TYR A 356 -6.72 2.78 2.32
#